data_AF-A0A7C1UVD9-F1
#
_entry.id   AF-A0A7C1UVD9-F1
#
_cell.length_a   1.000
_cell.length_b   1.000
_cell.length_c   1.000
_cell.angle_alpha   90.00
_cell.angle_beta   90.00
_cell.angle_gamma   90.00
#
_symmetry.space_group_name_H-M   'P 1'
#
loop_
_entity.id
_entity.type
_entity.pdbx_description
1 polymer ?
#
loop_
_entity_poly.entity_id
_entity_poly.type
_entity_poly.pdbx_seq_one_letter_code
_entity_poly.pdbx_strand_id
1 'polypeptide(L)'
;MERRYSSRKPATVHVYVAFPGSGAKKYKTMNLSAHGILVKTGKRQARPGAIASLIFVIRHGNVVRLHRRKATVAHVTNTSTGMMLHHQAQSKIA
;
A
#
# COMPACT_ATOMS: atom_id res chain seq x y z
N MET A 1 7.78 -23.12 9.47
CA MET A 1 7.24 -22.17 10.47
C MET A 1 6.77 -20.91 9.74
N GLU A 2 5.46 -20.73 9.56
CA GLU A 2 4.84 -19.55 8.93
C GLU A 2 4.90 -18.37 9.92
N ARG A 3 5.40 -17.20 9.49
CA ARG A 3 5.60 -16.01 10.34
C ARG A 3 4.53 -14.91 10.14
N ARG A 4 3.40 -15.22 9.50
CA ARG A 4 2.46 -14.20 9.01
C ARG A 4 1.18 -14.12 9.85
N TYR A 5 0.82 -12.91 10.26
CA TYR A 5 -0.30 -12.61 11.17
C TYR A 5 -1.69 -12.54 10.49
N SER A 6 -1.78 -12.56 9.16
CA SER A 6 -3.05 -12.46 8.43
C SER A 6 -2.97 -13.09 7.04
N SER A 7 -4.05 -13.74 6.59
CA SER A 7 -4.16 -14.24 5.22
C SER A 7 -4.18 -13.10 4.19
N ARG A 8 -3.54 -13.30 3.04
CA ARG A 8 -3.52 -12.33 1.92
C ARG A 8 -4.53 -12.78 0.89
N LYS A 9 -5.54 -11.96 0.61
CA LYS A 9 -6.43 -12.19 -0.54
C LYS A 9 -5.76 -11.63 -1.80
N PRO A 10 -5.81 -12.33 -2.96
CA PRO A 10 -5.45 -11.74 -4.24
C PRO A 10 -6.36 -10.53 -4.47
N ALA A 11 -5.79 -9.34 -4.36
CA ALA A 11 -6.49 -8.10 -4.63
C ALA A 11 -5.77 -7.45 -5.80
N THR A 12 -6.44 -7.35 -6.94
CA THR A 12 -5.97 -6.54 -8.09
C THR A 12 -6.56 -5.15 -7.94
N VAL A 13 -6.13 -4.42 -6.91
CA VAL A 13 -6.58 -3.05 -6.65
C VAL A 13 -5.51 -2.11 -7.19
N HIS A 14 -5.95 -0.99 -7.76
CA HIS A 14 -5.05 0.09 -8.08
C HIS A 14 -4.84 0.97 -6.85
N VAL A 15 -3.58 1.17 -6.50
CA VAL A 15 -3.17 2.05 -5.40
C VAL A 15 -2.28 3.13 -5.97
N TYR A 16 -2.53 4.37 -5.58
CA TYR A 16 -1.58 5.45 -5.82
C TYR A 16 -0.57 5.48 -4.69
N VAL A 17 0.70 5.47 -5.02
CA VAL A 17 1.81 5.48 -4.06
C VAL A 17 2.66 6.71 -4.32
N ALA A 18 2.86 7.51 -3.29
CA ALA A 18 3.84 8.59 -3.27
C ALA A 18 4.99 8.19 -2.34
N PHE A 19 6.17 7.94 -2.91
CA PHE A 19 7.40 7.76 -2.16
C PHE A 19 8.01 9.13 -1.81
N PRO A 20 8.84 9.24 -0.76
CA PRO A 20 9.49 10.51 -0.42
C PRO A 20 10.21 11.14 -1.62
N GLY A 21 10.01 12.44 -1.82
CA GLY A 21 10.62 13.19 -2.92
C GLY A 21 10.03 12.90 -4.31
N SER A 22 8.89 12.19 -4.39
CA SER A 22 8.24 11.85 -5.65
C SER A 22 6.73 12.13 -5.62
N GLY A 23 6.16 12.46 -6.79
CA GLY A 23 4.71 12.54 -6.96
C GLY A 23 4.02 11.18 -6.87
N ALA A 24 2.72 11.18 -6.60
CA ALA A 24 1.93 9.96 -6.54
C ALA A 24 1.84 9.28 -7.91
N LYS A 25 2.17 7.99 -7.99
CA LYS A 25 2.04 7.17 -9.20
C LYS A 25 1.12 5.98 -8.94
N LYS A 26 0.39 5.54 -9.98
CA LYS A 26 -0.51 4.39 -9.92
C LYS A 26 0.27 3.09 -10.03
N TYR A 27 0.04 2.17 -9.10
CA TYR A 27 0.63 0.83 -9.10
C TYR A 27 -0.45 -0.24 -8.98
N LYS A 28 -0.15 -1.43 -9.54
CA LYS A 28 -0.96 -2.63 -9.37
C LYS A 28 -0.50 -3.38 -8.12
N THR A 29 -1.43 -3.68 -7.23
CA THR A 29 -1.13 -4.56 -6.09
C THR A 29 -0.92 -5.99 -6.57
N MET A 30 0.11 -6.63 -6.02
CA MET A 30 0.34 -8.07 -6.14
C MET A 30 -0.36 -8.82 -5.00
N ASN A 31 -0.41 -8.24 -3.81
CA ASN A 31 -1.21 -8.70 -2.68
C ASN A 31 -1.51 -7.56 -1.70
N LEU A 32 -2.54 -7.75 -0.89
CA LEU A 32 -2.99 -6.81 0.14
C LEU A 32 -3.50 -7.58 1.36
N SER A 33 -3.19 -7.09 2.56
CA SER A 33 -3.80 -7.48 3.82
C SER A 33 -4.06 -6.26 4.70
N ALA A 34 -4.64 -6.47 5.88
CA ALA A 34 -4.86 -5.40 6.86
C ALA A 34 -3.56 -4.71 7.32
N HIS A 35 -2.43 -5.43 7.29
CA HIS A 35 -1.15 -4.97 7.84
C HIS A 35 -0.11 -4.63 6.76
N GLY A 36 -0.34 -5.02 5.50
CA GLY A 36 0.69 -4.87 4.49
C GLY A 36 0.19 -4.95 3.07
N ILE A 37 1.03 -4.46 2.16
CA ILE A 37 0.76 -4.39 0.74
C ILE A 37 2.04 -4.68 -0.03
N LEU A 38 1.93 -5.46 -1.10
CA LEU A 38 2.98 -5.64 -2.09
C LEU A 38 2.51 -5.05 -3.40
N VAL A 39 3.27 -4.11 -3.94
CA VAL A 39 2.98 -3.49 -5.24
C VAL A 39 4.02 -3.90 -6.26
N LYS A 40 3.59 -4.15 -7.50
CA LYS A 40 4.50 -4.33 -8.62
C LYS A 40 5.10 -2.97 -8.96
N THR A 41 6.41 -2.84 -8.81
CA THR A 41 7.17 -1.63 -9.14
C THR A 41 8.19 -1.96 -10.21
N GLY A 42 8.61 -0.98 -10.99
CA GLY A 42 9.81 -1.14 -11.83
C GLY A 42 11.07 -0.99 -10.97
N LYS A 43 11.95 -0.07 -11.38
CA LYS A 43 13.16 0.33 -10.65
C LYS A 43 12.87 0.70 -9.19
N ARG A 44 13.89 0.53 -8.33
CA ARG A 44 13.88 0.85 -6.90
C ARG A 44 13.40 2.29 -6.66
N GLN A 45 12.16 2.44 -6.19
CA GLN A 45 11.53 3.75 -5.97
C GLN A 45 11.91 4.37 -4.62
N ALA A 46 12.29 3.55 -3.64
CA ALA A 46 12.63 3.98 -2.29
C ALA A 46 13.56 2.98 -1.61
N ARG A 47 14.09 3.35 -0.43
CA ARG A 47 14.85 2.46 0.46
C ARG A 47 13.93 1.88 1.55
N PRO A 48 14.22 0.68 2.08
CA PRO A 48 13.59 0.21 3.32
C PRO A 48 13.66 1.25 4.43
N GLY A 49 12.61 1.35 5.25
CA GLY A 49 12.43 2.38 6.28
C GLY A 49 11.74 3.65 5.79
N ALA A 50 11.71 3.93 4.48
CA ALA A 50 11.02 5.11 3.95
C ALA A 50 9.50 5.05 4.20
N ILE A 51 8.89 6.21 4.48
CA ILE A 51 7.44 6.33 4.62
C ILE A 51 6.82 6.70 3.29
N ALA A 52 5.94 5.85 2.77
CA ALA A 52 5.12 6.11 1.59
C ALA A 52 3.71 6.52 1.98
N SER A 53 3.13 7.43 1.20
CA SER A 53 1.69 7.73 1.27
C SER A 53 0.95 6.92 0.23
N LEU A 54 -0.14 6.28 0.65
CA LEU A 54 -0.97 5.40 -0.17
C LEU A 54 -2.37 5.98 -0.29
N ILE A 55 -2.94 5.93 -1.49
CA ILE A 55 -4.36 6.21 -1.74
C ILE A 55 -4.96 4.99 -2.44
N PHE A 56 -5.80 4.27 -1.71
CA PHE A 56 -6.61 3.20 -2.28
C PHE A 56 -7.88 3.79 -2.87
N VAL A 57 -8.16 3.43 -4.11
CA VAL A 57 -9.38 3.85 -4.80
C VAL A 57 -10.32 2.66 -4.83
N ILE A 58 -11.41 2.74 -4.08
CA ILE A 58 -12.41 1.69 -3.98
C ILE A 58 -13.71 2.20 -4.60
N ARG A 59 -14.22 1.47 -5.60
CA ARG A 59 -15.50 1.79 -6.26
C ARG A 59 -16.60 0.92 -5.67
N HIS A 60 -17.71 1.53 -5.28
CA HIS A 60 -18.93 0.88 -4.82
C HIS A 60 -20.11 1.47 -5.61
N GLY A 61 -20.50 0.77 -6.68
CA GLY A 61 -21.46 1.32 -7.65
C GLY A 61 -20.98 2.65 -8.22
N ASN A 62 -21.80 3.69 -8.08
CA ASN A 62 -21.51 5.05 -8.55
C ASN A 62 -20.66 5.88 -7.56
N VAL A 63 -20.30 5.32 -6.40
CA VAL A 63 -19.53 6.01 -5.36
C VAL A 63 -18.08 5.56 -5.40
N VAL A 64 -17.16 6.53 -5.39
CA VAL A 64 -15.72 6.29 -5.26
C VAL A 64 -15.26 6.71 -3.87
N ARG A 65 -14.76 5.76 -3.09
CA ARG A 65 -14.16 6.01 -1.78
C ARG A 65 -12.64 6.00 -1.90
N LEU A 66 -12.02 7.10 -1.48
CA LEU A 66 -10.57 7.23 -1.38
C LEU A 66 -10.13 6.93 0.04
N HIS A 67 -9.31 5.91 0.22
CA HIS A 67 -8.75 5.56 1.53
C HIS A 67 -7.27 5.92 1.56
N ARG A 68 -6.90 6.89 2.41
CA ARG A 68 -5.52 7.33 2.56
C ARG A 68 -4.85 6.57 3.70
N ARG A 69 -3.67 6.03 3.48
CA ARG A 69 -2.86 5.36 4.51
C ARG A 69 -1.39 5.76 4.40
N LYS A 70 -0.68 5.72 5.51
CA LYS A 70 0.79 5.72 5.51
C LYS A 70 1.29 4.29 5.60
N ALA A 71 2.47 4.04 5.03
CA ALA A 71 3.11 2.75 5.10
C ALA A 71 4.62 2.89 5.15
N THR A 72 5.30 2.00 5.88
CA THR A 72 6.76 1.91 5.89
C THR A 72 7.20 0.91 4.83
N VAL A 73 8.15 1.28 3.98
CA VAL A 73 8.80 0.36 3.04
C VAL A 73 9.57 -0.69 3.84
N ALA A 74 9.16 -1.95 3.72
CA ALA A 74 9.77 -3.06 4.44
C ALA A 74 10.90 -3.70 3.64
N HIS A 75 10.70 -3.90 2.34
CA HIS A 75 11.70 -4.44 1.43
C HIS A 75 11.43 -4.00 0.00
N VAL A 76 12.49 -3.98 -0.81
CA VAL A 76 12.41 -3.63 -2.23
C VAL A 76 13.17 -4.65 -3.05
N THR A 77 12.55 -5.12 -4.12
CA THR A 77 13.15 -6.00 -5.13
C THR A 77 13.20 -5.25 -6.47
N ASN A 78 13.75 -5.88 -7.50
CA ASN A 78 13.80 -5.30 -8.84
C ASN A 78 12.42 -5.12 -9.51
N THR A 79 11.39 -5.79 -8.99
CA THR A 79 10.05 -5.85 -9.62
C THR A 79 8.92 -5.51 -8.66
N SER A 80 9.22 -5.31 -7.37
CA SER A 80 8.19 -5.08 -6.37
C SER A 80 8.70 -4.34 -5.15
N THR A 81 7.78 -3.64 -4.50
CA THR A 81 8.03 -2.95 -3.24
C THR A 81 7.00 -3.40 -2.21
N GLY A 82 7.48 -3.98 -1.12
CA GLY A 82 6.67 -4.43 0.01
C GLY A 82 6.61 -3.36 1.09
N MET A 83 5.40 -3.04 1.57
CA MET A 83 5.17 -2.00 2.57
C MET A 83 4.29 -2.52 3.70
N MET A 84 4.59 -2.10 4.93
CA MET A 84 3.76 -2.33 6.11
C MET A 84 2.86 -1.13 6.34
N LEU A 85 1.54 -1.36 6.38
CA LEU A 85 0.55 -0.32 6.62
C LEU A 85 0.64 0.13 8.08
N HIS A 86 0.61 1.44 8.29
CA HIS A 86 0.45 1.98 9.63
C HIS A 86 -0.98 1.72 10.12
N HIS A 87 -1.14 1.38 11.39
CA HIS A 87 -2.45 1.36 12.03
C HIS A 87 -3.03 2.77 12.01
N GLN A 88 -4.24 2.93 11.46
CA GLN A 88 -5.00 4.14 11.70
C GLN A 88 -5.82 3.94 12.97
N ALA A 89 -5.66 4.85 13.93
CA ALA A 89 -6.73 5.11 14.88
C ALA A 89 -7.98 5.47 14.07
N GLN A 90 -9.12 4.87 14.40
CA GLN A 90 -10.40 5.26 13.80
C GLN A 90 -10.58 6.76 14.04
N SER A 91 -10.73 7.55 12.98
CA SER A 91 -11.26 8.90 13.12
C SER A 91 -12.67 8.76 13.66
N LYS A 92 -12.87 9.04 14.96
CA LYS A 92 -14.20 9.35 15.49
C LYS A 92 -14.67 10.55 14.68
N ILE A 93 -15.73 10.37 13.90
CA ILE A 93 -16.50 11.48 13.35
C ILE A 93 -17.19 12.05 14.59
N ALA A 94 -16.81 13.29 14.94
CA ALA A 94 -17.50 14.08 15.96
C ALA A 94 -18.88 14.49 15.45
#